data_AF-A0A925WKC2-F1
#
_entry.id   AF-A0A925WKC2-F1
#
_cell.length_a   1.000
_cell.length_b   1.000
_cell.length_c   1.000
_cell.angle_alpha   90.00
_cell.angle_beta   90.00
_cell.angle_gamma   90.00
#
_symmetry.space_group_name_H-M   'P 1'
#
loop_
_entity.id
_entity.type
_entity.pdbx_description
1 polymer ?
#
loop_
_entity_poly.entity_id
_entity_poly.type
_entity_poly.pdbx_seq_one_letter_code
_entity_poly.pdbx_strand_id
1 'polypeptide(L)'
;LAQHDFARHLSDAKLVITGEGRLDAQSLHGKTPIAVARRAQSAGVPTVALVGSLGSDVDAAMLQAAGIQAVLSITPDSMALAEALRRADDLLAAAAERLGYSL
;
A
#
# COMPACT_ATOMS: atom_id res chain seq x y z
N LEU A 1 -1.83 10.09 -12.56
CA LEU A 1 -1.39 8.77 -13.11
C LEU A 1 -1.37 8.69 -14.64
N ALA A 2 -2.26 9.37 -15.39
CA ALA A 2 -2.14 9.44 -16.86
C ALA A 2 -0.93 10.25 -17.35
N GLN A 3 -0.40 11.16 -16.52
CA GLN A 3 0.77 12.00 -16.83
C GLN A 3 2.15 11.39 -16.46
N HIS A 4 2.21 10.13 -15.99
CA HIS A 4 3.44 9.55 -15.41
C HIS A 4 3.90 8.22 -16.05
N ASP A 5 3.43 7.89 -17.25
CA ASP A 5 3.82 6.65 -17.96
C ASP A 5 3.63 5.36 -17.12
N PHE A 6 2.78 5.40 -16.10
CA PHE A 6 2.60 4.30 -15.14
C PHE A 6 2.20 2.99 -15.83
N ALA A 7 1.34 3.07 -16.86
CA ALA A 7 0.94 1.92 -17.65
C ALA A 7 2.12 1.26 -18.39
N ARG A 8 3.11 2.05 -18.82
CA ARG A 8 4.33 1.54 -19.46
C ARG A 8 5.23 0.84 -18.46
N HIS A 9 5.39 1.40 -17.25
CA HIS A 9 6.16 0.74 -16.19
C HIS A 9 5.50 -0.55 -15.69
N LEU A 10 4.18 -0.69 -15.83
CA LEU A 10 3.46 -1.91 -15.45
C LEU A 10 3.72 -3.11 -16.36
N SER A 11 4.08 -2.92 -17.64
CA SER A 11 4.15 -4.03 -18.60
C SER A 11 5.14 -5.12 -18.20
N ASP A 12 6.25 -4.71 -17.58
CA ASP A 12 7.33 -5.62 -17.18
C ASP A 12 7.39 -5.83 -15.67
N ALA A 13 6.51 -5.16 -14.91
CA ALA A 13 6.49 -5.24 -13.45
C ALA A 13 6.00 -6.62 -12.98
N LYS A 14 6.66 -7.16 -11.95
CA LYS A 14 6.24 -8.39 -11.25
C LYS A 14 5.49 -8.12 -9.97
N LEU A 15 5.61 -6.90 -9.44
CA LEU A 15 5.00 -6.47 -8.21
C LEU A 15 4.85 -4.94 -8.27
N VAL A 16 3.74 -4.44 -7.72
CA VAL A 16 3.56 -3.03 -7.41
C VAL A 16 3.55 -2.84 -5.91
N ILE A 17 4.36 -1.89 -5.44
CA ILE A 17 4.31 -1.42 -4.05
C ILE A 17 3.68 -0.03 -4.06
N THR A 18 2.69 0.19 -3.20
CA THR A 18 2.02 1.48 -3.01
C THR A 18 1.88 1.79 -1.52
N GLY A 19 1.35 2.95 -1.16
CA GLY A 19 1.20 3.30 0.25
C GLY A 19 0.52 4.64 0.50
N GLU A 20 0.04 4.82 1.73
CA GLU A 20 -0.41 6.09 2.30
C GLU A 20 -0.29 6.07 3.84
N GLY A 21 -0.49 7.22 4.49
CA GLY A 21 -0.40 7.33 5.95
C GLY A 21 -1.44 6.47 6.69
N ARG A 22 -2.68 6.42 6.21
CA ARG A 22 -3.72 5.56 6.80
C ARG A 22 -4.63 5.03 5.69
N LEU A 23 -4.76 3.71 5.61
CA LEU A 23 -5.68 3.05 4.70
C LEU A 23 -6.94 2.68 5.48
N ASP A 24 -8.04 3.36 5.19
CA ASP A 24 -9.37 3.22 5.80
C ASP A 24 -10.45 3.11 4.71
N ALA A 25 -11.73 2.97 5.07
CA ALA A 25 -12.79 2.84 4.09
C ALA A 25 -12.87 4.05 3.16
N GLN A 26 -12.59 5.27 3.62
CA GLN A 26 -12.53 6.46 2.76
C GLN A 26 -11.46 6.31 1.67
N SER A 27 -10.33 5.74 2.03
CA SER A 27 -9.21 5.51 1.12
C SER A 27 -9.60 4.63 -0.07
N LEU A 28 -10.37 3.56 0.21
CA LEU A 28 -10.89 2.59 -0.76
C LEU A 28 -11.78 3.22 -1.86
N HIS A 29 -12.34 4.41 -1.62
CA HIS A 29 -13.27 5.06 -2.55
C HIS A 29 -12.63 5.93 -3.62
N GLY A 30 -11.32 6.17 -3.59
CA GLY A 30 -10.71 6.97 -4.67
C GLY A 30 -9.37 7.63 -4.39
N LYS A 31 -8.66 7.22 -3.33
CA LYS A 31 -7.30 7.73 -3.10
C LYS A 31 -6.28 7.07 -4.04
N THR A 32 -5.11 7.71 -4.11
CA THR A 32 -3.99 7.29 -4.97
C THR A 32 -3.64 5.80 -4.85
N PRO A 33 -3.53 5.19 -3.66
CA PRO A 33 -3.12 3.78 -3.57
C PRO A 33 -4.08 2.83 -4.26
N ILE A 34 -5.37 3.14 -4.22
CA ILE A 34 -6.43 2.33 -4.85
C ILE A 34 -6.42 2.50 -6.37
N ALA A 35 -6.19 3.73 -6.84
CA ALA A 35 -6.05 3.97 -8.27
C ALA A 35 -4.83 3.24 -8.86
N VAL A 36 -3.73 3.15 -8.09
CA VAL A 36 -2.55 2.35 -8.43
C VAL A 36 -2.89 0.85 -8.43
N ALA A 37 -3.49 0.34 -7.36
CA ALA A 37 -3.83 -1.08 -7.21
C ALA A 37 -4.79 -1.58 -8.30
N ARG A 38 -5.86 -0.83 -8.61
CA ARG A 38 -6.82 -1.20 -9.67
C ARG A 38 -6.18 -1.25 -11.06
N ARG A 39 -5.25 -0.34 -11.35
CA ARG A 39 -4.50 -0.32 -12.61
C ARG A 39 -3.54 -1.51 -12.70
N ALA A 40 -2.82 -1.80 -11.62
CA ALA A 40 -1.94 -2.96 -11.53
C ALA A 40 -2.72 -4.28 -11.69
N GLN A 41 -3.86 -4.40 -11.01
CA GLN A 41 -4.76 -5.56 -11.13
C GLN A 41 -5.25 -5.76 -12.56
N SER A 42 -5.60 -4.67 -13.27
CA SER A 42 -6.01 -4.73 -14.68
C SER A 42 -4.87 -5.18 -15.61
N ALA A 43 -3.62 -4.99 -15.21
CA ALA A 43 -2.43 -5.49 -15.90
C ALA A 43 -1.99 -6.89 -15.41
N GLY A 44 -2.73 -7.51 -14.46
CA GLY A 44 -2.38 -8.79 -13.87
C GLY A 44 -1.16 -8.76 -12.93
N VAL A 45 -0.74 -7.58 -12.50
CA VAL A 45 0.41 -7.40 -11.60
C VAL A 45 -0.08 -7.29 -10.15
N PRO A 46 0.43 -8.12 -9.22
CA PRO A 46 -0.02 -8.08 -7.84
C PRO A 46 0.41 -6.78 -7.15
N THR A 47 -0.39 -6.32 -6.19
CA THR A 47 -0.11 -5.10 -5.42
C THR A 47 -0.02 -5.37 -3.93
N VAL A 48 1.05 -4.86 -3.30
CA VAL A 48 1.22 -4.79 -1.85
C VAL A 48 1.22 -3.34 -1.41
N ALA A 49 0.50 -3.01 -0.34
CA ALA A 49 0.49 -1.67 0.22
C ALA A 49 1.25 -1.60 1.55
N LEU A 50 2.22 -0.70 1.64
CA LEU A 50 2.88 -0.32 2.89
C LEU A 50 2.20 0.95 3.41
N VAL A 51 1.53 0.86 4.56
CA VAL A 51 0.69 1.94 5.08
C VAL A 51 1.15 2.36 6.47
N GLY A 52 0.98 3.63 6.83
CA GLY A 52 1.26 4.10 8.18
C GLY A 52 0.41 3.36 9.23
N SER A 53 -0.86 3.15 8.93
CA SER A 53 -1.80 2.37 9.73
C SER A 53 -2.94 1.81 8.87
N LEU A 54 -3.57 0.72 9.33
CA LEU A 54 -4.79 0.16 8.75
C LEU A 54 -5.99 0.56 9.63
N GLY A 55 -7.05 1.05 8.99
CA GLY A 55 -8.32 1.34 9.65
C GLY A 55 -9.04 0.07 10.08
N SER A 56 -9.68 0.10 11.25
CA SER A 56 -10.49 -1.01 11.77
C SER A 56 -11.77 -1.28 10.95
N ASP A 57 -12.11 -0.35 10.06
CA ASP A 57 -13.23 -0.38 9.12
C ASP A 57 -12.88 -1.02 7.77
N VAL A 58 -11.68 -1.61 7.65
CA VAL A 58 -11.21 -2.27 6.44
C VAL A 58 -10.98 -3.75 6.72
N ASP A 59 -11.62 -4.61 5.92
CA ASP A 59 -11.41 -6.05 5.95
C ASP A 59 -10.67 -6.57 4.69
N ALA A 60 -10.35 -7.86 4.71
CA ALA A 60 -9.65 -8.50 3.61
C ALA A 60 -10.45 -8.52 2.29
N ALA A 61 -11.77 -8.65 2.35
CA ALA A 61 -12.62 -8.69 1.15
C ALA A 61 -12.62 -7.32 0.45
N MET A 62 -12.68 -6.24 1.23
CA MET A 62 -12.57 -4.87 0.73
C MET A 62 -11.22 -4.61 0.06
N LEU A 63 -10.11 -5.08 0.65
CA LEU A 63 -8.77 -4.98 0.07
C LEU A 63 -8.66 -5.74 -1.26
N GLN A 64 -9.17 -6.97 -1.31
CA GLN A 64 -9.16 -7.75 -2.55
C GLN A 64 -10.00 -7.12 -3.66
N ALA A 65 -11.19 -6.60 -3.32
CA ALA A 65 -12.03 -5.86 -4.26
C ALA A 65 -11.36 -4.58 -4.78
N ALA A 66 -10.46 -3.98 -4.00
CA ALA A 66 -9.64 -2.85 -4.40
C ALA A 66 -8.38 -3.22 -5.21
N GLY A 67 -8.10 -4.50 -5.39
CA GLY A 67 -6.91 -4.99 -6.12
C GLY A 67 -5.64 -5.05 -5.28
N ILE A 68 -5.75 -5.03 -3.95
CA ILE A 68 -4.61 -5.14 -3.02
C ILE A 68 -4.53 -6.59 -2.54
N GLN A 69 -3.41 -7.28 -2.81
CA GLN A 69 -3.17 -8.65 -2.32
C GLN A 69 -2.73 -8.69 -0.87
N ALA A 70 -1.91 -7.73 -0.44
CA ALA A 70 -1.44 -7.66 0.94
C ALA A 70 -1.27 -6.21 1.41
N VAL A 71 -1.41 -6.02 2.71
CA VAL A 71 -1.20 -4.74 3.41
C VAL A 71 -0.25 -4.99 4.57
N LEU A 72 0.71 -4.09 4.75
CA LEU A 72 1.56 -4.07 5.94
C LEU A 72 1.47 -2.69 6.58
N SER A 73 1.10 -2.65 7.86
CA SER A 73 1.28 -1.45 8.68
C SER A 73 2.76 -1.30 9.02
N ILE A 74 3.32 -0.12 8.77
CA ILE A 74 4.72 0.17 9.13
C ILE A 74 4.85 0.61 10.60
N THR A 75 3.75 1.09 11.20
CA THR A 75 3.72 1.59 12.58
C THR A 75 3.19 0.52 13.53
N PRO A 76 3.88 0.23 14.64
CA PRO A 76 3.32 -0.57 15.73
C PRO A 76 2.12 0.13 16.38
N ASP A 77 1.06 -0.63 16.68
CA ASP A 77 -0.17 -0.07 17.26
C ASP A 77 0.02 0.64 18.61
N SER A 78 1.07 0.27 19.37
CA SER A 78 1.41 0.88 20.66
C SER A 78 2.22 2.18 20.55
N MET A 79 2.65 2.56 19.35
CA MET A 79 3.49 3.75 19.14
C MET A 79 2.65 5.02 19.05
N ALA A 80 3.05 6.05 19.80
CA ALA A 80 2.40 7.36 19.71
C ALA A 80 2.60 8.00 18.32
N LEU A 81 1.57 8.71 17.82
CA LEU A 81 1.60 9.30 16.48
C LEU A 81 2.81 10.21 16.23
N ALA A 82 3.17 11.05 17.21
CA ALA A 82 4.31 11.95 17.06
C ALA A 82 5.64 11.19 16.83
N GLU A 83 5.81 10.06 17.51
CA GLU A 83 6.97 9.19 17.34
C GLU A 83 6.92 8.44 16.02
N ALA A 84 5.74 7.96 15.60
CA ALA A 84 5.55 7.31 14.31
C ALA A 84 5.91 8.23 13.14
N LEU A 85 5.49 9.50 13.20
CA LEU A 85 5.84 10.51 12.20
C LEU A 85 7.34 10.82 12.21
N ARG A 86 7.96 10.94 13.39
CA ARG A 86 9.40 11.20 13.52
C ARG A 86 10.26 10.05 12.97
N ARG A 87 9.75 8.82 13.04
CA ARG A 87 10.44 7.60 12.61
C ARG A 87 9.93 7.01 11.29
N ALA A 88 9.11 7.75 10.55
CA ALA A 88 8.42 7.21 9.37
C ALA A 88 9.39 6.58 8.35
N ASP A 89 10.53 7.22 8.11
CA ASP A 89 11.55 6.72 7.18
C ASP A 89 12.15 5.38 7.62
N ASP A 90 12.56 5.27 8.89
CA ASP A 90 13.10 4.03 9.46
C ASP A 90 12.08 2.90 9.44
N LEU A 91 10.83 3.21 9.80
CA LEU A 91 9.72 2.26 9.85
C LEU A 91 9.38 1.75 8.45
N LEU A 92 9.35 2.64 7.45
CA LEU A 92 9.10 2.29 6.06
C LEU A 92 10.23 1.44 5.48
N ALA A 93 11.49 1.81 5.73
CA ALA A 93 12.66 1.05 5.28
C ALA A 93 12.63 -0.37 5.86
N ALA A 94 12.41 -0.50 7.17
CA ALA A 94 12.31 -1.80 7.83
C ALA A 94 11.12 -2.63 7.31
N ALA A 95 9.99 -1.99 6.98
CA ALA A 95 8.83 -2.68 6.41
C ALA A 95 9.10 -3.18 4.98
N ALA A 96 9.77 -2.37 4.15
CA ALA A 96 10.18 -2.77 2.82
C ALA A 96 11.20 -3.92 2.87
N GLU A 97 12.12 -3.90 3.83
CA GLU A 97 13.07 -5.00 4.05
C GLU A 97 12.35 -6.30 4.42
N ARG A 98 11.43 -6.26 5.39
CA ARG A 98 10.60 -7.42 5.77
C ARG A 98 9.77 -7.96 4.60
N LEU A 99 9.20 -7.06 3.79
CA LEU A 99 8.49 -7.45 2.58
C LEU A 99 9.43 -8.18 1.61
N GLY A 100 10.65 -7.67 1.40
CA GLY A 100 11.66 -8.31 0.55
C GLY A 100 12.01 -9.73 0.97
N TYR A 101 12.03 -10.03 2.27
CA TYR A 101 12.25 -11.41 2.78
C TYR A 101 11.06 -12.35 2.63
N SER A 102 9.87 -11.83 2.31
CA SER A 102 8.61 -12.59 2.24
C SER A 102 8.16 -12.90 0.81
N LEU A 103 8.91 -12.41 -0.19
CA LEU A 103 8.65 -12.56 -1.63
C LEU A 103 9.63 -13.56 -2.25
#